data_AF-A0A9E5EYZ2-F1
#
_entry.id   AF-A0A9E5EYZ2-F1
#
_cell.length_a   1.000
_cell.length_b   1.000
_cell.length_c   1.000
_cell.angle_alpha   90.00
_cell.angle_beta   90.00
_cell.angle_gamma   90.00
#
_symmetry.space_group_name_H-M   'P 1'
#
loop_
_entity.id
_entity.type
_entity.pdbx_description
1 polymer ?
#
loop_
_entity_poly.entity_id
_entity_poly.type
_entity_poly.pdbx_seq_one_letter_code
_entity_poly.pdbx_strand_id
1 'polypeptide(L)' 'MTVSPEDPCIEVLKKRYQNLNALVFYRSLEKARDQMDFFEILESVPDRLPFSWDENEHAWVKDNDIIAQKKLKNIRKR' A
#
# COMPACT_ATOMS: atom_id res chain seq x y z
N MET A 1 -11.07 3.39 16.58
CA MET A 1 -11.86 2.18 16.30
C MET A 1 -11.03 1.37 15.32
N THR A 2 -10.35 0.30 15.76
CA THR A 2 -9.47 -0.47 14.86
C THR A 2 -10.30 -1.17 13.78
N VAL A 3 -9.85 -1.11 12.54
CA VAL A 3 -10.55 -1.75 11.40
C VAL A 3 -10.49 -3.26 11.57
N SER A 4 -11.66 -3.91 11.65
CA SER A 4 -11.74 -5.37 11.76
C SER A 4 -11.54 -6.00 10.38
N PRO A 5 -10.72 -7.05 10.24
CA PRO A 5 -10.55 -7.75 8.96
C PRO A 5 -11.81 -8.48 8.49
N GLU A 6 -12.79 -8.74 9.38
CA GLU A 6 -14.06 -9.40 9.06
C GLU A 6 -15.15 -8.41 8.59
N ASP A 7 -14.80 -7.13 8.45
CA ASP A 7 -15.75 -6.11 8.07
C ASP A 7 -16.15 -6.26 6.58
N PRO A 8 -17.46 -6.28 6.25
CA PRO A 8 -17.94 -6.44 4.88
C PRO A 8 -17.40 -5.37 3.93
N CYS A 9 -17.06 -4.17 4.41
CA CYS A 9 -16.41 -3.14 3.60
C CYS A 9 -15.02 -3.58 3.11
N ILE A 10 -14.27 -4.34 3.92
CA ILE A 10 -12.92 -4.80 3.57
C ILE A 10 -12.96 -5.82 2.44
N GLU A 11 -13.95 -6.71 2.44
CA GLU A 11 -14.16 -7.66 1.35
C GLU A 11 -14.51 -6.96 0.02
N VAL A 12 -15.28 -5.87 0.07
CA VAL A 12 -15.56 -5.04 -1.12
C VAL A 12 -14.29 -4.36 -1.62
N LEU A 13 -13.50 -3.76 -0.72
CA LEU A 13 -12.23 -3.11 -1.08
C LEU A 13 -11.23 -4.13 -1.64
N LYS A 14 -11.14 -5.31 -1.05
CA LYS A 14 -10.27 -6.40 -1.54
C LYS A 14 -10.60 -6.81 -2.98
N LYS A 15 -11.89 -6.82 -3.35
CA LYS A 15 -12.33 -7.04 -4.73
C LYS A 15 -11.99 -5.86 -5.65
N ARG A 16 -12.19 -4.62 -5.18
CA ARG A 16 -11.87 -3.40 -5.94
C ARG A 16 -10.37 -3.29 -6.24
N TYR A 17 -9.52 -3.59 -5.27
CA TYR A 17 -8.06 -3.54 -5.38
C TYR A 17 -7.44 -4.92 -5.61
N GLN A 18 -8.11 -5.83 -6.32
CA GLN A 18 -7.59 -7.17 -6.60
C GLN A 18 -6.25 -7.20 -7.35
N ASN A 19 -5.92 -6.12 -8.06
CA ASN A 19 -4.65 -5.96 -8.77
C ASN A 19 -3.53 -5.37 -7.87
N LEU A 20 -3.89 -4.89 -6.68
CA LEU A 20 -2.93 -4.40 -5.71
C LEU A 20 -2.21 -5.59 -5.08
N ASN A 21 -0.91 -5.41 -4.81
CA ASN A 21 -0.15 -6.44 -4.12
C ASN A 21 -0.78 -6.74 -2.74
N ALA A 22 -1.05 -8.02 -2.45
CA ALA A 22 -1.71 -8.43 -1.22
C ALA A 22 -0.99 -7.92 0.04
N LEU A 23 0.35 -7.87 0.05
CA LEU A 23 1.11 -7.35 1.19
C LEU A 23 0.89 -5.86 1.40
N VAL A 24 0.74 -5.09 0.31
CA VAL A 24 0.44 -3.65 0.39
C VAL A 24 -0.97 -3.47 0.95
N PHE A 25 -1.93 -4.26 0.50
CA PHE A 25 -3.31 -4.23 1.01
C PHE A 25 -3.36 -4.51 2.53
N TYR A 26 -2.77 -5.63 2.98
CA TYR A 26 -2.80 -6.00 4.40
C TYR A 26 -2.00 -5.02 5.28
N ARG A 27 -0.85 -4.53 4.82
CA ARG A 27 -0.13 -3.49 5.57
C ARG A 27 -0.92 -2.19 5.66
N SER A 28 -1.63 -1.80 4.60
CA SER A 28 -2.49 -0.62 4.62
C SER A 28 -3.60 -0.78 5.66
N LEU A 29 -4.16 -1.98 5.78
CA LEU A 29 -5.18 -2.30 6.78
C LEU A 29 -4.63 -2.21 8.21
N GLU A 30 -3.42 -2.71 8.45
CA GLU A 30 -2.74 -2.61 9.76
C GLU A 30 -2.43 -1.16 10.15
N LYS A 31 -2.13 -0.31 9.16
CA LYS A 31 -1.77 1.09 9.37
C LYS A 31 -2.99 1.99 9.57
N ALA A 32 -4.12 1.63 8.96
CA ALA A 32 -5.34 2.41 8.98
C ALA A 32 -5.94 2.55 10.38
N ARG A 33 -6.35 3.77 10.71
CA ARG A 33 -7.00 4.14 11.98
C ARG A 33 -8.48 3.83 11.98
N ASP A 34 -9.10 3.90 10.81
CA ASP A 34 -10.51 3.61 10.55
C ASP A 34 -10.72 3.25 9.06
N GLN A 35 -11.96 2.99 8.66
CA GLN A 35 -12.29 2.57 7.29
C GLN A 35 -12.03 3.66 6.24
N MET A 36 -12.23 4.93 6.59
CA MET A 36 -12.04 6.04 5.66
C MET A 36 -10.55 6.24 5.40
N ASP A 37 -9.75 6.22 6.47
CA ASP A 37 -8.29 6.26 6.42
C ASP A 37 -7.75 5.07 5.60
N PHE A 38 -8.30 3.87 5.79
CA PHE A 38 -7.93 2.71 4.97
C PHE A 38 -8.19 2.95 3.47
N PHE A 39 -9.34 3.51 3.12
CA PHE A 39 -9.67 3.84 1.73
C PHE A 39 -8.70 4.89 1.16
N GLU A 40 -8.41 5.94 1.92
CA GLU A 40 -7.46 6.99 1.52
C GLU A 40 -6.05 6.43 1.30
N ILE A 41 -5.56 5.56 2.19
CA ILE A 41 -4.26 4.89 2.05
C ILE A 41 -4.22 4.03 0.77
N LEU A 42 -5.29 3.29 0.47
CA LEU A 42 -5.35 2.44 -0.73
C LEU A 42 -5.37 3.26 -2.02
N GLU A 43 -6.07 4.40 -2.04
CA GLU A 43 -6.06 5.33 -3.17
C GLU A 43 -4.73 6.08 -3.30
N SER A 44 -3.95 6.20 -2.22
CA SER A 44 -2.63 6.82 -2.24
C SER A 44 -1.56 5.93 -2.90
N VAL A 45 -1.82 4.64 -3.12
CA VAL A 45 -0.80 3.69 -3.57
C VAL A 45 -0.32 4.06 -4.98
N PRO A 46 1.00 4.29 -5.18
CA PRO A 46 1.51 4.62 -6.50
C PRO A 46 1.42 3.43 -7.47
N ASP A 47 0.95 3.69 -8.70
CA ASP A 47 0.85 2.66 -9.77
C ASP A 47 2.20 2.07 -10.19
N ARG A 48 3.31 2.76 -9.89
CA ARG A 48 4.65 2.38 -10.34
C ARG A 48 5.56 2.14 -9.15
N LEU A 49 6.14 0.93 -9.13
CA LEU A 49 7.24 0.58 -8.24
C LEU A 49 8.54 1.32 -8.64
N PRO A 50 9.45 1.58 -7.69
CA PRO A 50 9.29 1.37 -6.25
C PRO A 50 8.49 2.47 -5.54
N PHE A 51 7.84 2.07 -4.46
CA PHE A 51 7.26 2.95 -3.45
C PHE A 51 7.49 2.35 -2.07
N SER A 52 7.47 3.18 -1.04
CA SER A 52 7.69 2.84 0.35
C SER A 52 6.62 3.49 1.23
N TRP A 53 6.47 3.00 2.46
CA TRP A 53 5.56 3.61 3.43
C TRP A 53 6.24 4.82 4.08
N ASP A 54 5.60 5.99 4.05
CA ASP A 54 6.04 7.17 4.79
C ASP A 54 5.18 7.33 6.06
N GLU A 55 5.83 7.26 7.22
CA GLU A 55 5.13 7.42 8.51
C GLU A 55 4.66 8.87 8.74
N ASN A 56 5.30 9.87 8.12
CA ASN A 56 4.93 11.28 8.31
C ASN A 56 3.69 11.63 7.49
N GLU A 57 3.65 11.20 6.23
CA GLU A 57 2.52 11.41 5.33
C GLU A 57 1.40 10.38 5.56
N HIS A 58 1.66 9.33 6.34
CA HIS A 58 0.75 8.21 6.59
C HIS A 58 0.22 7.57 5.28
N ALA A 59 1.11 7.47 4.29
CA ALA A 59 0.76 7.10 2.93
C ALA A 59 1.88 6.31 2.25
N TRP A 60 1.52 5.59 1.19
CA TRP A 60 2.51 5.01 0.28
C TRP A 60 3.06 6.09 -0.64
N VAL A 61 4.35 6.37 -0.53
CA VAL A 61 5.02 7.40 -1.34
C VAL A 61 5.98 6.75 -2.31
N LYS A 62 6.09 7.35 -3.50
CA LYS A 62 7.02 6.87 -4.52
C LYS A 62 8.46 7.14 -4.07
N ASP A 63 9.30 6.11 -4.13
CA ASP A 63 10.73 6.27 -3.88
C ASP A 63 11.37 6.94 -5.11
N ASN A 64 11.65 8.23 -4.96
CA ASN A 64 12.46 8.97 -5.93
C ASN A 64 13.97 8.70 -5.76
N ASP A 65 14.35 7.94 -4.74
CA ASP A 65 15.74 7.67 -4.44
C ASP A 65 16.38 6.75 -5.51
N ILE A 66 17.31 7.32 -6.26
CA ILE A 66 17.99 6.71 -7.41
C ILE A 66 18.70 5.41 -6.97
N ILE A 67 19.16 5.33 -5.72
CA ILE A 67 19.87 4.18 -5.17
C ILE A 67 18.93 2.98 -4.99
N ALA A 68 17.71 3.20 -4.47
CA ALA A 68 16.69 2.15 -4.33
C ALA A 68 16.27 1.59 -5.71
N GLN A 69 16.10 2.48 -6.69
CA GLN A 69 15.79 2.10 -8.07
C GLN A 69 16.90 1.27 -8.74
N LYS A 70 18.17 1.54 -8.42
CA LYS A 70 19.32 0.79 -8.96
C LYS A 70 19.40 -0.64 -8.41
N LYS A 71 19.08 -0.84 -7.12
CA LYS A 71 19.03 -2.18 -6.50
C LYS A 71 17.97 -3.08 -7.12
N LEU A 72 16.78 -2.55 -7.41
CA LEU A 72 15.69 -3.31 -8.03
C LEU A 72 15.99 -3.75 -9.46
N LYS A 73 16.67 -2.92 -10.25
CA LYS A 73 17.11 -3.29 -11.61
C LYS A 73 18.08 -4.48 -11.61
N ASN A 74 18.91 -4.60 -10.57
CA ASN A 74 19.87 -5.68 -10.46
C ASN A 74 19.23 -7.00 -10.00
N ILE A 75 18.16 -6.96 -9.20
CA ILE A 75 17.40 -8.15 -8.81
C ILE A 75 16.65 -8.73 -10.03
N ARG A 76 16.06 -7.88 -10.87
CA ARG A 76 15.31 -8.30 -12.08
C ARG A 76 16.16 -8.86 -13.23
N LYS A 77 17.49 -8.73 -13.16
CA LYS A 77 18.43 -9.23 -14.19
C LYS A 77 19.06 -10.58 -13.83
N ARG A 78 18.63 -11.23 -12.75
CA ARG A 78 19.07 -12.57 -12.36
C ARG A 78 17.99 -13.60 -12.66
#